data_AF-A0A359E7X0-F1
#
_entry.id   AF-A0A359E7X0-F1
#
_cell.length_a   1.000
_cell.length_b   1.000
_cell.length_c   1.000
_cell.angle_alpha   90.00
_cell.angle_beta   90.00
_cell.angle_gamma   90.00
#
_symmetry.space_group_name_H-M   'P 1'
#
loop_
_entity.id
_entity.type
_entity.pdbx_description
1 polymer ?
#
loop_
_entity_poly.entity_id
_entity_poly.type
_entity_poly.pdbx_seq_one_letter_code
_entity_poly.pdbx_strand_id
1 'polypeptide(L)'
;MESLIEFFENVPTSFRAGMLIGGIFLFWIIEGVFPLFEFGYKKVRHAAINLVLNGFFVVIGLGFAGLLVWSSNYVTANEFGVLQWVEMPIWVQAIVGVMLLDFFGAYLIHWIEHKVIFMWKFHLVHHSDTTVDVTTGLRHHPGEAVFRMVFTIIGVIVVGAPIWIVFLYQSISALFAH
;
A
#
# COMPACT_ATOMS: atom_id res chain seq x y z
N MET A 1 -5.28 -23.18 6.81
CA MET A 1 -5.31 -22.29 5.63
C MET A 1 -6.69 -21.66 5.46
N GLU A 2 -7.79 -22.41 5.59
CA GLU A 2 -9.16 -21.84 5.57
C GLU A 2 -9.36 -20.72 6.60
N SER A 3 -8.86 -20.90 7.84
CA SER A 3 -8.90 -19.85 8.87
C SER A 3 -8.17 -18.56 8.49
N LEU A 4 -7.12 -18.65 7.65
CA LEU A 4 -6.36 -17.49 7.19
C LEU A 4 -7.13 -16.74 6.10
N ILE A 5 -7.76 -17.48 5.18
CA ILE A 5 -8.64 -16.91 4.15
C ILE A 5 -9.80 -16.18 4.82
N GLU A 6 -10.52 -16.86 5.72
CA GLU A 6 -11.68 -16.32 6.43
C GLU A 6 -11.32 -15.04 7.21
N PHE A 7 -10.16 -15.05 7.87
CA PHE A 7 -9.64 -13.87 8.57
C PHE A 7 -9.41 -12.70 7.61
N PHE A 8 -8.71 -12.91 6.50
CA PHE A 8 -8.38 -11.83 5.58
C PHE A 8 -9.57 -11.39 4.72
N GLU A 9 -10.54 -12.24 4.43
CA GLU A 9 -11.81 -11.83 3.80
C GLU A 9 -12.59 -10.84 4.66
N ASN A 10 -12.54 -11.03 5.98
CA ASN A 10 -13.35 -10.28 6.96
C ASN A 10 -12.52 -9.38 7.86
N VAL A 11 -11.29 -9.04 7.46
CA VAL A 11 -10.35 -8.32 8.34
C VAL A 11 -10.96 -6.98 8.77
N PRO A 12 -11.13 -6.74 10.09
CA PRO A 12 -11.77 -5.52 10.56
C PRO A 12 -11.03 -4.28 10.10
N THR A 13 -11.76 -3.23 9.71
CA THR A 13 -11.16 -1.93 9.38
C THR A 13 -10.36 -1.36 10.55
N SER A 14 -10.78 -1.61 11.79
CA SER A 14 -10.05 -1.24 13.00
C SER A 14 -8.69 -1.95 13.12
N PHE A 15 -8.60 -3.22 12.71
CA PHE A 15 -7.34 -3.95 12.72
C PHE A 15 -6.37 -3.37 11.69
N ARG A 16 -6.85 -3.11 10.46
CA ARG A 16 -6.05 -2.49 9.39
C ARG A 16 -5.57 -1.08 9.76
N ALA A 17 -6.47 -0.25 10.29
CA ALA A 17 -6.11 1.08 10.79
C ALA A 17 -5.12 0.99 11.97
N GLY A 18 -5.30 0.00 12.85
CA GLY A 18 -4.41 -0.29 13.97
C GLY A 18 -3.00 -0.66 13.53
N MET A 19 -2.83 -1.42 12.45
CA MET A 19 -1.50 -1.72 11.89
C MET A 19 -0.79 -0.46 11.38
N LEU A 20 -1.49 0.40 10.65
CA LEU A 20 -0.91 1.64 10.12
C LEU A 20 -0.56 2.63 11.24
N ILE A 21 -1.51 2.93 12.12
CA ILE A 21 -1.31 3.90 13.21
C ILE A 21 -0.33 3.34 14.24
N GLY A 22 -0.44 2.05 14.56
CA GLY A 22 0.43 1.36 15.50
C GLY A 22 1.87 1.26 14.99
N GLY A 23 2.06 1.02 13.69
CA GLY A 23 3.38 1.02 13.04
C GLY A 23 4.08 2.37 13.19
N ILE A 24 3.41 3.46 12.79
CA ILE A 24 3.93 4.83 12.96
C ILE A 24 4.27 5.10 14.43
N PHE A 25 3.36 4.79 15.36
CA PHE A 25 3.57 5.05 16.78
C PHE A 25 4.75 4.26 17.36
N LEU A 26 4.85 2.98 17.02
CA LEU A 26 5.94 2.10 17.46
C LEU A 26 7.29 2.62 16.96
N PHE A 27 7.42 2.89 15.66
CA PHE A 27 8.66 3.37 15.07
C PHE A 27 8.99 4.79 15.53
N TRP A 28 8.00 5.65 15.78
CA TRP A 28 8.22 6.97 16.38
C TRP A 28 8.87 6.88 17.77
N ILE A 29 8.42 5.94 18.61
CA ILE A 29 9.03 5.70 19.93
C ILE A 29 10.44 5.16 19.77
N ILE A 30 10.63 4.13 18.95
CA ILE A 30 11.94 3.50 18.73
C ILE A 30 12.95 4.55 18.26
N GLU A 31 12.59 5.35 17.27
CA GLU A 31 13.43 6.39 16.72
C GLU A 31 13.68 7.55 17.70
N GLY A 32 12.72 7.84 18.59
CA GLY A 32 12.89 8.86 19.63
C GLY A 32 13.80 8.40 20.79
N VAL A 33 13.76 7.12 21.14
CA VAL A 33 14.56 6.53 22.24
C VAL A 33 15.95 6.10 21.75
N PHE A 34 16.04 5.55 20.55
CA PHE A 34 17.26 5.05 19.92
C PHE A 34 17.48 5.72 18.55
N PRO A 35 17.72 7.05 18.51
CA PRO A 35 17.93 7.75 17.25
C PRO A 35 19.21 7.28 16.57
N LEU A 36 19.10 6.88 15.29
CA LEU A 36 20.28 6.56 14.47
C LEU A 36 21.05 7.84 14.08
N PHE A 37 20.36 8.97 13.98
CA PHE A 37 20.93 10.28 13.64
C PHE A 37 20.41 11.36 14.59
N GLU A 38 21.22 12.40 14.81
CA GLU A 38 20.78 13.58 15.56
C GLU A 38 19.80 14.42 14.73
N PHE A 39 18.62 14.68 15.29
CA PHE A 39 17.58 15.47 14.64
C PHE A 39 17.91 16.98 14.73
N GLY A 40 18.43 17.56 13.66
CA GLY A 40 18.67 19.01 13.54
C GLY A 40 17.45 19.86 13.14
N TYR A 41 16.26 19.27 13.06
CA TYR A 41 15.04 19.90 12.54
C TYR A 41 13.84 19.77 13.49
N LYS A 42 12.76 20.48 13.18
CA LYS A 42 11.51 20.45 13.97
C LYS A 42 10.67 19.21 13.60
N LYS A 43 10.99 18.05 14.19
CA LYS A 43 10.37 16.74 13.91
C LYS A 43 8.84 16.76 13.86
N VAL A 44 8.19 17.35 14.86
CA VAL A 44 6.71 17.44 14.91
C VAL A 44 6.12 18.22 13.71
N ARG A 45 6.80 19.28 13.27
CA ARG A 45 6.33 20.08 12.12
C ARG A 45 6.49 19.31 10.81
N HIS A 46 7.60 18.58 10.65
CA HIS A 46 7.84 17.74 9.48
C HIS A 46 6.81 16.60 9.40
N ALA A 47 6.61 15.89 10.51
CA ALA A 47 5.58 14.86 10.63
C ALA A 47 4.18 15.37 10.30
N ALA A 48 3.80 16.55 10.79
CA ALA A 48 2.49 17.14 10.52
C ALA A 48 2.25 17.36 9.00
N ILE A 49 3.27 17.80 8.26
CA ILE A 49 3.17 17.99 6.81
C ILE A 49 3.01 16.65 6.11
N ASN A 50 3.82 15.65 6.48
CA ASN A 50 3.77 14.32 5.89
C ASN A 50 2.42 13.62 6.18
N LEU A 51 1.87 13.77 7.39
CA LEU A 51 0.56 13.23 7.75
C LEU A 51 -0.60 13.93 7.04
N VAL A 52 -0.52 15.24 6.76
CA VAL A 52 -1.54 15.93 5.94
C VAL A 52 -1.53 15.38 4.51
N LEU A 53 -0.34 15.19 3.92
CA LEU A 53 -0.18 14.60 2.59
C LEU A 53 -0.70 13.16 2.55
N ASN A 54 -0.34 12.34 3.55
CA ASN A 54 -0.85 10.99 3.71
C ASN A 54 -2.39 10.99 3.90
N GLY A 55 -2.95 11.95 4.62
CA GLY A 55 -4.40 12.08 4.78
C GLY A 55 -5.14 12.17 3.44
N PHE A 56 -4.62 12.94 2.49
CA PHE A 56 -5.16 12.95 1.12
C PHE A 56 -5.01 11.60 0.42
N PHE A 57 -3.87 10.93 0.59
CA PHE A 57 -3.64 9.59 0.06
C PHE A 57 -4.70 8.59 0.55
N VAL A 58 -4.97 8.58 1.85
CA VAL A 58 -5.97 7.72 2.49
C VAL A 58 -7.37 8.04 1.97
N VAL A 59 -7.76 9.32 1.91
CA VAL A 59 -9.08 9.73 1.42
C VAL A 59 -9.29 9.30 -0.04
N ILE A 60 -8.29 9.49 -0.89
CA ILE A 60 -8.35 9.03 -2.28
C ILE A 60 -8.46 7.51 -2.34
N GLY A 61 -7.64 6.78 -1.57
CA GLY A 61 -7.70 5.32 -1.48
C GLY A 61 -9.08 4.80 -1.08
N LEU A 62 -9.71 5.43 -0.08
CA LEU A 62 -11.09 5.11 0.32
C LEU A 62 -12.10 5.37 -0.79
N GLY A 63 -11.93 6.43 -1.59
CA GLY A 63 -12.75 6.69 -2.78
C GLY A 63 -12.66 5.60 -3.84
N PHE A 64 -11.50 4.94 -3.98
CA PHE A 64 -11.29 3.81 -4.90
C PHE A 64 -11.63 2.44 -4.28
N ALA A 65 -11.87 2.35 -2.97
CA ALA A 65 -12.04 1.07 -2.27
C ALA A 65 -13.22 0.24 -2.84
N GLY A 66 -14.33 0.89 -3.20
CA GLY A 66 -15.47 0.21 -3.82
C GLY A 66 -15.12 -0.42 -5.17
N LEU A 67 -14.36 0.30 -6.01
CA LEU A 67 -13.93 -0.19 -7.32
C LEU A 67 -12.91 -1.33 -7.18
N LEU A 68 -12.02 -1.26 -6.19
CA LEU A 68 -11.07 -2.32 -5.89
C LEU A 68 -11.78 -3.62 -5.50
N VAL A 69 -12.73 -3.55 -4.55
CA VAL A 69 -13.52 -4.71 -4.12
C VAL A 69 -14.36 -5.26 -5.27
N TRP A 70 -15.02 -4.38 -6.03
CA TRP A 70 -15.79 -4.78 -7.20
C TRP A 70 -14.92 -5.51 -8.23
N SER A 71 -13.72 -5.00 -8.51
CA SER A 71 -12.78 -5.61 -9.47
C SER A 71 -12.36 -7.01 -9.02
N SER A 72 -12.05 -7.17 -7.73
CA SER A 72 -11.71 -8.47 -7.13
C SER A 72 -12.87 -9.47 -7.23
N ASN A 73 -14.09 -9.05 -6.91
CA ASN A 73 -15.28 -9.89 -7.03
C ASN A 73 -15.59 -10.24 -8.50
N TYR A 74 -15.37 -9.31 -9.42
CA TYR A 74 -15.60 -9.52 -10.84
C TYR A 74 -14.67 -10.60 -11.39
N VAL A 75 -13.36 -10.50 -11.11
CA VAL A 75 -12.39 -11.48 -11.64
C VAL A 75 -12.55 -12.86 -11.03
N THR A 76 -12.94 -12.98 -9.76
CA THR A 76 -13.22 -14.28 -9.14
C THR A 76 -14.52 -14.89 -9.67
N ALA A 77 -15.58 -14.11 -9.83
CA ALA A 77 -16.86 -14.60 -10.35
C ALA A 77 -16.79 -15.01 -11.83
N ASN A 78 -15.85 -14.47 -12.60
CA ASN A 78 -15.66 -14.77 -14.02
C ASN A 78 -14.40 -15.62 -14.29
N GLU A 79 -13.77 -16.16 -13.24
CA GLU A 79 -12.55 -17.00 -13.35
C GLU A 79 -11.45 -16.36 -14.22
N PHE A 80 -11.26 -15.05 -14.08
CA PHE A 80 -10.32 -14.27 -14.89
C PHE A 80 -9.03 -13.95 -14.13
N GLY A 81 -7.89 -14.07 -14.82
CA GLY A 81 -6.57 -13.66 -14.32
C GLY A 81 -5.69 -14.83 -13.87
N VAL A 82 -4.41 -14.53 -13.64
CA VAL A 82 -3.35 -15.53 -13.40
C VAL A 82 -3.72 -16.56 -12.32
N LEU A 83 -4.27 -16.10 -11.20
CA LEU A 83 -4.62 -16.98 -10.06
C LEU A 83 -5.90 -17.78 -10.28
N GLN A 84 -6.70 -17.44 -11.30
CA GLN A 84 -7.93 -18.17 -11.66
C GLN A 84 -7.66 -19.20 -12.76
N TRP A 85 -6.74 -18.90 -13.68
CA TRP A 85 -6.41 -19.77 -14.82
C TRP A 85 -5.50 -20.95 -14.47
N VAL A 86 -4.76 -20.85 -13.36
CA VAL A 86 -3.78 -21.86 -12.96
C VAL A 86 -4.16 -22.43 -11.62
N GLU A 87 -4.52 -23.71 -11.59
CA GLU A 87 -4.72 -24.44 -10.34
C GLU A 87 -3.40 -24.54 -9.57
N MET A 88 -3.43 -24.10 -8.31
CA MET A 88 -2.26 -24.17 -7.44
C MET A 88 -2.69 -24.35 -5.98
N PRO A 89 -1.83 -24.96 -5.13
CA PRO A 89 -2.09 -25.00 -3.69
C PRO A 89 -2.25 -23.59 -3.14
N ILE A 90 -3.16 -23.43 -2.18
CA ILE A 90 -3.53 -22.13 -1.60
C ILE A 90 -2.34 -21.30 -1.08
N TRP A 91 -1.29 -21.94 -0.55
CA TRP A 91 -0.10 -21.22 -0.08
C TRP A 91 0.74 -20.66 -1.24
N VAL A 92 0.80 -21.37 -2.37
CA VAL A 92 1.42 -20.87 -3.62
C VAL A 92 0.60 -19.71 -4.15
N GLN A 93 -0.73 -19.82 -4.14
CA GLN A 93 -1.63 -18.75 -4.55
C GLN A 93 -1.41 -17.48 -3.74
N ALA A 94 -1.24 -17.61 -2.42
CA ALA A 94 -0.94 -16.48 -1.55
C ALA A 94 0.40 -15.81 -1.90
N ILE A 95 1.48 -16.59 -2.07
CA ILE A 95 2.81 -16.07 -2.39
C ILE A 95 2.80 -15.38 -3.77
N VAL A 96 2.32 -16.07 -4.80
CA VAL A 96 2.26 -15.54 -6.17
C VAL A 96 1.36 -14.31 -6.22
N GLY A 97 0.20 -14.35 -5.56
CA GLY A 97 -0.71 -13.23 -5.48
C GLY A 97 -0.08 -12.01 -4.82
N VAL A 98 0.56 -12.16 -3.66
CA VAL A 98 1.25 -11.07 -2.98
C VAL A 98 2.39 -10.51 -3.84
N MET A 99 3.22 -11.37 -4.44
CA MET A 99 4.35 -10.93 -5.27
C MET A 99 3.88 -10.19 -6.53
N LEU A 100 2.83 -10.66 -7.20
CA LEU A 100 2.32 -10.00 -8.39
C LEU A 100 1.60 -8.69 -8.03
N LEU A 101 0.84 -8.64 -6.93
CA LEU A 101 0.23 -7.39 -6.47
C LEU A 101 1.30 -6.36 -6.07
N ASP A 102 2.38 -6.78 -5.42
CA ASP A 102 3.54 -5.91 -5.14
C ASP A 102 4.19 -5.41 -6.44
N PHE A 103 4.39 -6.31 -7.41
CA PHE A 103 4.91 -5.94 -8.71
C PHE A 103 4.09 -4.83 -9.38
N PHE A 104 2.76 -4.93 -9.43
CA PHE A 104 1.92 -3.89 -10.05
C PHE A 104 1.73 -2.65 -9.17
N GLY A 105 1.33 -2.85 -7.91
CA GLY A 105 0.88 -1.80 -6.99
C GLY A 105 2.01 -1.03 -6.32
N ALA A 106 3.22 -1.58 -6.28
CA ALA A 106 4.39 -0.92 -5.70
C ALA A 106 5.51 -0.75 -6.74
N TYR A 107 6.11 -1.84 -7.22
CA TYR A 107 7.34 -1.77 -8.01
C TYR A 107 7.16 -1.09 -9.37
N LEU A 108 6.21 -1.58 -10.18
CA LEU A 108 6.03 -1.14 -11.56
C LEU A 108 5.58 0.31 -11.61
N ILE A 109 4.58 0.68 -10.82
CA ILE A 109 4.12 2.08 -10.79
C ILE A 109 5.23 3.02 -10.33
N HIS A 110 5.99 2.65 -9.29
CA HIS A 110 7.11 3.45 -8.82
C HIS A 110 8.19 3.62 -9.90
N TRP A 111 8.54 2.55 -10.60
CA TRP A 111 9.46 2.62 -11.73
C TRP A 111 8.94 3.53 -12.85
N ILE A 112 7.65 3.45 -13.20
CA ILE A 112 7.01 4.31 -14.20
C ILE A 112 7.02 5.77 -13.73
N GLU A 113 6.73 6.04 -12.46
CA GLU A 113 6.76 7.38 -11.86
C GLU A 113 8.15 8.02 -11.98
N HIS A 114 9.21 7.22 -11.90
CA HIS A 114 10.58 7.67 -12.15
C HIS A 114 10.94 7.87 -13.63
N LYS A 115 10.23 7.24 -14.56
CA LYS A 115 10.54 7.27 -16.00
C LYS A 115 9.67 8.24 -16.79
N VAL A 116 8.42 8.45 -16.40
CA VAL A 116 7.46 9.30 -17.10
C VAL A 116 7.47 10.69 -16.47
N ILE A 117 7.95 11.70 -17.22
CA ILE A 117 8.12 13.08 -16.74
C ILE A 117 6.85 13.65 -16.08
N PHE A 118 5.66 13.35 -16.63
CA PHE A 118 4.41 13.80 -16.04
C PHE A 118 4.17 13.22 -14.65
N MET A 119 4.36 11.90 -14.48
CA MET A 119 4.17 11.21 -13.20
C MET A 119 5.27 11.58 -12.20
N TRP A 120 6.50 11.77 -12.67
CA TRP A 120 7.63 12.24 -11.86
C TRP A 120 7.32 13.55 -11.13
N LYS A 121 6.60 14.50 -11.76
CA LYS A 121 6.24 15.77 -11.10
C LYS A 121 5.43 15.56 -9.82
N PHE A 122 4.61 14.50 -9.75
CA PHE A 122 3.86 14.15 -8.55
C PHE A 122 4.75 13.44 -7.54
N HIS A 123 5.51 12.45 -8.02
CA HIS A 123 6.42 11.65 -7.19
C HIS A 123 7.60 12.45 -6.62
N LEU A 124 7.94 13.60 -7.23
CA LEU A 124 8.96 14.52 -6.74
C LEU A 124 8.68 15.01 -5.31
N VAL A 125 7.42 15.09 -4.87
CA VAL A 125 7.09 15.47 -3.49
C VAL A 125 7.71 14.51 -2.49
N HIS A 126 7.69 13.21 -2.78
CA HIS A 126 8.32 12.18 -1.98
C HIS A 126 9.86 12.35 -1.97
N HIS A 127 10.48 12.49 -3.15
CA HIS A 127 11.93 12.64 -3.28
C HIS A 127 12.48 14.00 -2.81
N SER A 128 11.61 14.98 -2.58
CA SER A 128 12.00 16.31 -2.08
C SER A 128 12.20 16.38 -0.57
N ASP A 129 11.94 15.30 0.16
CA ASP A 129 12.16 15.29 1.61
C ASP A 129 13.67 15.35 1.92
N THR A 130 14.09 16.40 2.62
CA THR A 130 15.49 16.60 3.00
C THR A 130 15.82 15.96 4.35
N THR A 131 14.84 15.32 4.98
CA THR A 131 14.92 14.73 6.31
C THR A 131 14.34 13.33 6.30
N VAL A 132 14.96 12.43 7.06
CA VAL A 132 14.54 11.02 7.14
C VAL A 132 14.08 10.74 8.56
N ASP A 133 12.80 10.45 8.71
CA ASP A 133 12.20 9.85 9.90
C ASP A 133 11.08 8.87 9.52
N VAL A 134 10.45 8.26 10.53
CA VAL A 134 9.31 7.33 10.38
C VAL A 134 8.17 7.84 9.48
N THR A 135 8.04 9.15 9.26
CA THR A 135 6.99 9.72 8.41
C THR A 135 7.43 10.00 6.97
N THR A 136 8.72 9.88 6.66
CA THR A 136 9.28 10.16 5.31
C THR A 136 8.65 9.27 4.24
N GLY A 137 8.41 7.99 4.56
CA GLY A 137 7.69 7.05 3.69
C GLY A 137 6.24 7.43 3.42
N LEU A 138 5.65 8.36 4.17
CA LEU A 138 4.25 8.76 4.06
C LEU A 138 4.03 10.04 3.23
N ARG A 139 5.12 10.65 2.75
CA ARG A 139 5.11 11.92 2.04
C ARG A 139 4.78 11.74 0.56
N HIS A 140 3.51 11.54 0.24
CA HIS A 140 3.06 11.38 -1.15
C HIS A 140 2.21 12.54 -1.63
N HIS A 141 2.37 12.91 -2.90
CA HIS A 141 1.45 13.85 -3.53
C HIS A 141 0.06 13.20 -3.71
N PRO A 142 -1.07 13.92 -3.53
CA PRO A 142 -2.41 13.36 -3.74
C PRO A 142 -2.61 12.66 -5.11
N GLY A 143 -2.12 13.27 -6.19
CA GLY A 143 -2.09 12.66 -7.54
C GLY A 143 -1.33 11.32 -7.65
N GLU A 144 -0.26 11.09 -6.86
CA GLU A 144 0.44 9.80 -6.82
C GLU A 144 -0.47 8.70 -6.23
N ALA A 145 -1.35 9.05 -5.27
CA ALA A 145 -2.34 8.12 -4.74
C ALA A 145 -3.27 7.58 -5.84
N VAL A 146 -3.65 8.43 -6.80
CA VAL A 146 -4.49 8.02 -7.94
C VAL A 146 -3.74 7.01 -8.81
N PHE A 147 -2.48 7.26 -9.15
CA PHE A 147 -1.71 6.33 -9.98
C PHE A 147 -1.52 4.99 -9.29
N ARG A 148 -1.13 5.00 -8.00
CA ARG A 148 -0.97 3.78 -7.21
C ARG A 148 -2.27 2.99 -7.08
N MET A 149 -3.42 3.64 -6.87
CA MET A 149 -4.71 2.96 -6.82
C MET A 149 -5.11 2.37 -8.18
N VAL A 150 -4.92 3.10 -9.28
CA VAL A 150 -5.19 2.59 -10.63
C VAL A 150 -4.33 1.37 -10.93
N PHE A 151 -3.02 1.43 -10.66
CA PHE A 151 -2.12 0.29 -10.90
C PHE A 151 -2.41 -0.88 -9.96
N THR A 152 -2.82 -0.63 -8.72
CA THR A 152 -3.27 -1.69 -7.81
C THR A 152 -4.52 -2.38 -8.36
N ILE A 153 -5.50 -1.64 -8.88
CA ILE A 153 -6.72 -2.20 -9.49
C ILE A 153 -6.38 -2.99 -10.76
N ILE A 154 -5.49 -2.46 -11.62
CA ILE A 154 -4.97 -3.20 -12.77
C ILE A 154 -4.32 -4.51 -12.31
N GLY A 155 -3.48 -4.45 -11.26
CA GLY A 155 -2.89 -5.62 -10.65
C GLY A 155 -3.93 -6.64 -10.19
N VAL A 156 -4.96 -6.21 -9.45
CA VAL A 156 -6.08 -7.08 -9.04
C VAL A 156 -6.74 -7.76 -10.24
N ILE A 157 -6.99 -7.02 -11.32
CA ILE A 157 -7.65 -7.55 -12.51
C ILE A 157 -6.76 -8.55 -13.24
N VAL A 158 -5.50 -8.20 -13.53
CA VAL A 158 -4.56 -9.05 -14.28
C VAL A 158 -4.20 -10.30 -13.49
N VAL A 159 -3.99 -10.15 -12.19
CA VAL A 159 -3.65 -11.26 -11.28
C VAL A 159 -4.86 -12.15 -11.03
N GLY A 160 -6.09 -11.63 -11.14
CA GLY A 160 -7.28 -12.38 -10.75
C GLY A 160 -7.37 -12.53 -9.23
N ALA A 161 -6.96 -11.49 -8.49
CA ALA A 161 -6.74 -11.58 -7.05
C ALA A 161 -8.07 -11.58 -6.26
N PRO A 162 -8.36 -12.63 -5.47
CA PRO A 162 -9.47 -12.61 -4.52
C PRO A 162 -9.22 -11.63 -3.38
N ILE A 163 -10.29 -11.16 -2.73
CA ILE A 163 -10.21 -10.05 -1.79
C ILE A 163 -9.32 -10.35 -0.59
N TRP A 164 -9.27 -11.61 -0.13
CA TRP A 164 -8.38 -12.01 0.96
C TRP A 164 -6.89 -11.85 0.60
N ILE A 165 -6.50 -12.09 -0.67
CA ILE A 165 -5.11 -11.85 -1.12
C ILE A 165 -4.82 -10.35 -1.17
N VAL A 166 -5.78 -9.55 -1.64
CA VAL A 166 -5.65 -8.09 -1.68
C VAL A 166 -5.45 -7.53 -0.27
N PHE A 167 -6.26 -7.97 0.69
CA PHE A 167 -6.14 -7.53 2.09
C PHE A 167 -4.90 -8.11 2.79
N LEU A 168 -4.48 -9.32 2.48
CA LEU A 168 -3.20 -9.87 2.92
C LEU A 168 -2.04 -9.01 2.42
N TYR A 169 -1.99 -8.71 1.12
CA TYR A 169 -0.97 -7.84 0.51
C TYR A 169 -0.96 -6.45 1.17
N GLN A 170 -2.12 -5.79 1.31
CA GLN A 170 -2.20 -4.46 1.94
C GLN A 170 -1.71 -4.48 3.39
N SER A 171 -1.99 -5.56 4.13
CA SER A 171 -1.54 -5.72 5.51
C SER A 171 -0.01 -5.87 5.60
N ILE A 172 0.58 -6.63 4.68
CA ILE A 172 2.05 -6.76 4.58
C ILE A 172 2.67 -5.42 4.17
N SER A 173 2.15 -4.80 3.11
CA SER A 173 2.65 -3.53 2.57
C SER A 173 2.62 -2.40 3.60
N ALA A 174 1.57 -2.34 4.44
CA ALA A 174 1.48 -1.39 5.55
C ALA A 174 2.67 -1.45 6.52
N LEU A 175 3.22 -2.64 6.78
CA LEU A 175 4.38 -2.81 7.68
C LEU A 175 5.67 -2.26 7.07
N PHE A 176 5.77 -2.22 5.74
CA PHE A 176 6.93 -1.71 5.01
C PHE A 176 6.79 -0.25 4.56
N ALA A 177 5.70 0.42 4.94
CA ALA A 177 5.43 1.81 4.59
C ALA A 177 6.10 2.84 5.53
N HIS A 178 6.76 2.37 6.60
CA HIS A 178 7.32 3.16 7.70
C HIS A 178 8.83 2.98 7.82
#